data_AF-A0A482WDB3-F1
#
_entry.id   AF-A0A482WDB3-F1
#
_cell.length_a   1.000
_cell.length_b   1.000
_cell.length_c   1.000
_cell.angle_alpha   90.00
_cell.angle_beta   90.00
_cell.angle_gamma   90.00
#
_symmetry.space_group_name_H-M   'P 1'
#
loop_
_entity.id
_entity.type
_entity.pdbx_description
1 polymer ?
#
loop_
_entity_poly.entity_id
_entity_poly.type
_entity_poly.pdbx_seq_one_letter_code
_entity_poly.pdbx_strand_id
1 'polypeptide(L)'
;TLNCSSRFTSCKAFKVLMNEINDLAGQHEVVAENLQANVIKELNALVKDIREERKKQLQEGQRLTQSLQTQVENLQRSKKAYDKAFRDNEKALENFQKADADLHLSRAEVEKQRANLSYKTQVCDTAKNEYAMQLQRTNELQRQHFRSGLPEVFRQLQELDEKRIKNIKNFIRSSVDIERNVFPIINKCLDGILKAADIINEKEDTILVIEKYKSGFVPPEDIPFEDLSKGGSDSGSANNINNIQISGKLKEGGYTVKGTITGKAMKKRAGIFHIFGSRG
;
A
#
# COMPACT_ATOMS: atom_id res chain seq x y z
N THR A 1 22.34 -43.20 16.61
CA THR A 1 21.04 -43.89 16.80
C THR A 1 19.89 -43.32 15.95
N LEU A 2 20.12 -42.31 15.10
CA LEU A 2 19.10 -41.63 14.26
C LEU A 2 18.55 -42.43 13.06
N ASN A 3 19.05 -43.65 12.82
CA ASN A 3 18.81 -44.37 11.56
C ASN A 3 17.59 -45.31 11.58
N CYS A 4 16.86 -45.39 12.70
CA CYS A 4 15.70 -46.28 12.82
C CYS A 4 14.37 -45.58 12.54
N SER A 5 14.26 -44.28 12.85
CA SER A 5 13.06 -43.47 12.55
C SER A 5 12.86 -43.20 11.06
N SER A 6 13.84 -43.47 10.20
CA SER A 6 13.72 -43.29 8.74
C SER A 6 13.03 -44.48 8.03
N ARG A 7 12.82 -45.60 8.71
CA ARG A 7 12.26 -46.82 8.09
C ARG A 7 10.74 -46.91 8.19
N PHE A 8 10.16 -46.45 9.29
CA PHE A 8 8.71 -46.40 9.48
C PHE A 8 8.04 -45.54 8.40
N THR A 9 7.02 -46.10 7.77
CA THR A 9 6.19 -45.45 6.74
C THR A 9 5.58 -44.15 7.29
N SER A 10 5.11 -44.16 8.54
CA SER A 10 4.64 -42.98 9.28
C SER A 10 5.66 -41.83 9.34
N CYS A 11 6.93 -42.13 9.61
CA CYS A 11 7.98 -41.12 9.63
C CYS A 11 8.40 -40.65 8.22
N LYS A 12 8.34 -41.51 7.21
CA LYS A 12 8.56 -41.13 5.80
C LYS A 12 7.46 -40.19 5.31
N ALA A 13 6.20 -40.54 5.57
CA ALA A 13 5.03 -39.72 5.30
C ALA A 13 5.14 -38.33 5.92
N PHE A 14 5.52 -38.27 7.21
CA PHE A 14 5.71 -37.00 7.91
C PHE A 14 6.78 -36.11 7.25
N LYS A 15 7.89 -36.69 6.77
CA LYS A 15 8.92 -35.92 6.06
C LYS A 15 8.39 -35.35 4.74
N VAL A 16 7.62 -36.14 3.98
CA VAL A 16 7.00 -35.65 2.73
C VAL A 16 6.03 -34.52 3.04
N LEU A 17 5.16 -34.69 4.04
CA LEU A 17 4.26 -33.63 4.53
C LEU A 17 5.02 -32.33 4.84
N MET A 18 6.12 -32.42 5.60
CA MET A 18 6.90 -31.23 5.95
C MET A 18 7.51 -30.52 4.73
N ASN A 19 7.93 -31.28 3.72
CA ASN A 19 8.43 -30.71 2.47
C ASN A 19 7.31 -30.01 1.69
N GLU A 20 6.14 -30.63 1.55
CA GLU A 20 5.00 -30.02 0.85
C GLU A 20 4.49 -28.76 1.57
N ILE A 21 4.49 -28.75 2.90
CA ILE A 21 4.18 -27.54 3.69
C ILE A 21 5.20 -26.43 3.45
N ASN A 22 6.49 -26.78 3.35
CA ASN A 22 7.53 -25.82 3.05
C ASN A 22 7.34 -25.21 1.65
N ASP A 23 6.99 -26.03 0.65
CA ASP A 23 6.71 -25.56 -0.71
C ASP A 23 5.47 -24.67 -0.76
N LEU A 24 4.41 -25.01 0.00
CA LEU A 24 3.23 -24.15 0.19
C LEU A 24 3.58 -22.78 0.78
N ALA A 25 4.43 -22.76 1.81
CA ALA A 25 4.91 -21.52 2.41
C ALA A 25 5.67 -20.67 1.37
N GLY A 26 6.52 -21.30 0.55
CA GLY A 26 7.21 -20.64 -0.55
C GLY A 26 6.25 -20.05 -1.59
N GLN A 27 5.14 -20.73 -1.91
CA GLN A 27 4.13 -20.15 -2.83
C GLN A 27 3.44 -18.92 -2.24
N HIS A 28 3.13 -18.91 -0.94
CA HIS A 28 2.59 -17.73 -0.28
C HIS A 28 3.59 -16.56 -0.25
N GLU A 29 4.89 -16.85 -0.07
CA GLU A 29 5.95 -15.84 -0.18
C GLU A 29 6.00 -15.24 -1.58
N VAL A 30 5.95 -16.09 -2.63
CA VAL A 30 5.88 -15.63 -4.04
C VAL A 30 4.68 -14.70 -4.27
N VAL A 31 3.49 -15.02 -3.75
CA VAL A 31 2.32 -14.14 -3.83
C VAL A 31 2.61 -12.79 -3.16
N ALA A 32 3.13 -12.82 -1.92
CA ALA A 32 3.42 -11.61 -1.16
C ALA A 32 4.44 -10.70 -1.89
N GLU A 33 5.52 -11.27 -2.42
CA GLU A 33 6.52 -10.54 -3.19
C GLU A 33 5.94 -9.91 -4.46
N ASN A 34 5.11 -10.66 -5.20
CA ASN A 34 4.49 -10.17 -6.43
C ASN A 34 3.46 -9.06 -6.14
N LEU A 35 2.65 -9.19 -5.09
CA LEU A 35 1.74 -8.11 -4.66
C LEU A 35 2.53 -6.86 -4.27
N GLN A 36 3.62 -7.02 -3.52
CA GLN A 36 4.47 -5.91 -3.10
C GLN A 36 5.10 -5.20 -4.30
N ALA A 37 5.70 -5.95 -5.22
CA ALA A 37 6.47 -5.42 -6.34
C ALA A 37 5.59 -4.84 -7.46
N ASN A 38 4.48 -5.50 -7.79
CA ASN A 38 3.70 -5.18 -8.99
C ASN A 38 2.41 -4.40 -8.69
N VAL A 39 1.90 -4.47 -7.46
CA VAL A 39 0.67 -3.77 -7.07
C VAL A 39 0.98 -2.63 -6.12
N ILE A 40 1.58 -2.90 -4.96
CA ILE A 40 1.76 -1.88 -3.91
C ILE A 40 2.75 -0.80 -4.36
N LYS A 41 3.90 -1.20 -4.92
CA LYS A 41 4.90 -0.25 -5.43
C LYS A 41 4.34 0.65 -6.52
N GLU A 42 3.67 0.07 -7.51
CA GLU A 42 3.10 0.80 -8.65
C GLU A 42 1.92 1.69 -8.25
N LEU A 43 1.09 1.24 -7.29
CA LEU A 43 0.04 2.05 -6.70
C LEU A 43 0.61 3.30 -5.99
N ASN A 44 1.69 3.13 -5.21
CA ASN A 44 2.34 4.24 -4.54
C ASN A 44 2.94 5.25 -5.55
N ALA A 45 3.55 4.76 -6.63
CA ALA A 45 4.04 5.60 -7.72
C ALA A 45 2.88 6.38 -8.37
N LEU A 46 1.78 5.71 -8.71
CA LEU A 46 0.59 6.35 -9.28
C LEU A 46 0.02 7.44 -8.35
N VAL A 47 -0.07 7.18 -7.05
CA VAL A 47 -0.55 8.17 -6.07
C VAL A 47 0.33 9.41 -6.07
N LYS A 48 1.65 9.25 -6.13
CA LYS A 48 2.59 10.36 -6.20
C LYS A 48 2.40 11.17 -7.49
N ASP A 49 2.39 10.50 -8.64
CA ASP A 49 2.23 11.14 -9.95
C ASP A 49 0.92 11.93 -10.05
N ILE A 50 -0.20 11.34 -9.60
CA ILE A 50 -1.51 12.01 -9.61
C ILE A 50 -1.50 13.23 -8.71
N ARG A 51 -0.89 13.15 -7.51
CA ARG A 51 -0.83 14.28 -6.59
C ARG A 51 -0.03 15.45 -7.19
N GLU A 52 1.12 15.14 -7.80
CA GLU A 52 1.99 16.14 -8.42
C GLU A 52 1.31 16.80 -9.62
N GLU A 53 0.76 16.02 -10.54
CA GLU A 53 0.13 16.59 -11.73
C GLU A 53 -1.18 17.32 -11.40
N ARG A 54 -1.98 16.81 -10.46
CA ARG A 54 -3.16 17.53 -9.95
C ARG A 54 -2.78 18.89 -9.38
N LYS A 55 -1.71 18.97 -8.60
CA LYS A 55 -1.23 20.22 -8.03
C LYS A 55 -0.86 21.21 -9.14
N LYS A 56 -0.13 20.76 -10.17
CA LYS A 56 0.27 21.58 -11.31
C LYS A 56 -0.95 22.13 -12.07
N GLN A 57 -1.95 21.29 -12.36
CA GLN A 57 -3.16 21.75 -13.07
C GLN A 57 -3.98 22.75 -12.26
N LEU A 58 -4.09 22.56 -10.94
CA LEU A 58 -4.77 23.53 -10.06
C LEU A 58 -4.03 24.87 -9.98
N GLN A 59 -2.70 24.85 -9.93
CA GLN A 59 -1.87 26.05 -9.97
C GLN A 59 -2.04 26.81 -11.29
N GLU A 60 -2.13 26.10 -12.42
CA GLU A 60 -2.39 26.72 -13.71
C GLU A 60 -3.78 27.37 -13.76
N GLY A 61 -4.82 26.68 -13.28
CA GLY A 61 -6.16 27.26 -13.16
C GLY A 61 -6.17 28.52 -12.28
N GLN A 62 -5.44 28.52 -11.16
CA GLN A 62 -5.27 29.68 -10.31
C GLN A 62 -4.55 30.83 -11.02
N ARG A 63 -3.47 30.54 -11.75
CA ARG A 63 -2.70 31.53 -12.53
C ARG A 63 -3.57 32.20 -13.59
N LEU A 64 -4.34 31.42 -14.35
CA LEU A 64 -5.26 31.92 -15.36
C LEU A 64 -6.34 32.82 -14.76
N THR A 65 -6.88 32.44 -13.59
CA THR A 65 -7.91 33.21 -12.88
C THR A 65 -7.35 34.52 -12.34
N GLN A 66 -6.16 34.49 -11.72
CA GLN A 66 -5.49 35.69 -11.22
C GLN A 66 -5.14 36.65 -12.35
N SER A 67 -4.64 36.14 -13.48
CA SER A 67 -4.34 36.97 -14.65
C SER A 67 -5.57 37.70 -15.17
N LEU A 68 -6.72 37.02 -15.26
CA LEU A 68 -7.98 37.66 -15.65
C LEU A 68 -8.44 38.68 -14.62
N GLN A 69 -8.37 38.35 -13.33
CA GLN A 69 -8.76 39.25 -12.24
C GLN A 69 -7.97 40.56 -12.26
N THR A 70 -6.63 40.49 -12.37
CA THR A 70 -5.79 41.68 -12.49
C THR A 70 -6.16 42.54 -13.70
N GLN A 71 -6.48 41.89 -14.83
CA GLN A 71 -6.86 42.60 -16.05
C GLN A 71 -8.25 43.28 -15.93
N VAL A 72 -9.18 42.66 -15.19
CA VAL A 72 -10.46 43.29 -14.84
C VAL A 72 -10.26 44.51 -13.93
N GLU A 73 -9.35 44.43 -12.97
CA GLU A 73 -9.01 45.58 -12.10
C GLU A 73 -8.39 46.74 -12.90
N ASN A 74 -7.54 46.45 -13.89
CA ASN A 74 -7.00 47.45 -14.81
C ASN A 74 -8.10 48.14 -15.63
N LEU A 75 -9.07 47.37 -16.10
CA LEU A 75 -10.25 47.90 -16.80
C LEU A 75 -11.08 48.82 -15.89
N GLN A 76 -11.32 48.42 -14.65
CA GLN A 76 -12.07 49.23 -13.68
C GLN A 76 -11.35 50.56 -13.37
N ARG A 77 -10.03 50.53 -13.21
CA ARG A 77 -9.21 51.73 -12.99
C ARG A 77 -9.25 52.69 -14.17
N SER A 78 -9.03 52.20 -15.39
CA SER A 78 -9.05 53.03 -16.60
C SER A 78 -10.45 53.61 -16.86
N LYS A 79 -11.52 52.83 -16.65
CA LYS A 79 -12.90 53.35 -16.72
C LYS A 79 -13.13 54.49 -15.74
N LYS A 80 -12.75 54.32 -14.46
CA LYS A 80 -12.90 55.36 -13.44
C LYS A 80 -12.11 56.64 -13.78
N ALA A 81 -10.91 56.48 -14.36
CA ALA A 81 -10.11 57.60 -14.83
C ALA A 81 -10.80 58.36 -15.98
N TYR A 82 -11.37 57.64 -16.95
CA TYR A 82 -12.16 58.23 -18.03
C TYR A 82 -13.41 58.95 -17.48
N ASP A 83 -14.19 58.32 -16.61
CA ASP A 83 -15.39 58.91 -15.98
C ASP A 83 -15.05 60.23 -15.24
N LYS A 84 -13.86 60.32 -14.65
CA LYS A 84 -13.38 61.56 -14.02
C LYS A 84 -12.97 62.60 -15.06
N ALA A 85 -12.17 62.21 -16.04
CA ALA A 85 -11.66 63.12 -17.07
C ALA A 85 -12.80 63.71 -17.93
N PHE A 86 -13.84 62.92 -18.20
CA PHE A 86 -15.05 63.35 -18.88
C PHE A 86 -15.79 64.44 -18.10
N ARG A 87 -16.07 64.23 -16.81
CA ARG A 87 -16.70 65.25 -15.94
C ARG A 87 -15.87 66.52 -15.82
N ASP A 88 -14.56 66.40 -15.71
CA ASP A 88 -13.65 67.55 -15.66
C ASP A 88 -13.66 68.33 -16.99
N ASN A 89 -13.82 67.65 -18.12
CA ASN A 89 -13.95 68.27 -19.45
C ASN A 89 -15.31 68.97 -19.62
N GLU A 90 -16.42 68.33 -19.23
CA GLU A 90 -17.75 68.95 -19.26
C GLU A 90 -17.80 70.24 -18.45
N LYS A 91 -17.22 70.22 -17.24
CA LYS A 91 -17.12 71.42 -16.39
C LYS A 91 -16.27 72.52 -17.04
N ALA A 92 -15.18 72.17 -17.71
CA ALA A 92 -14.34 73.14 -18.43
C ALA A 92 -15.07 73.73 -19.64
N LEU A 93 -15.88 72.93 -20.34
CA LEU A 93 -16.72 73.38 -21.46
C LEU A 93 -17.77 74.37 -20.99
N GLU A 94 -18.49 74.07 -19.90
CA GLU A 94 -19.48 74.97 -19.31
C GLU A 94 -18.84 76.30 -18.88
N ASN A 95 -17.68 76.25 -18.21
CA ASN A 95 -16.96 77.45 -17.79
C ASN A 95 -16.48 78.31 -18.97
N PHE A 96 -16.00 77.68 -20.04
CA PHE A 96 -15.62 78.38 -21.26
C PHE A 96 -16.84 79.04 -21.91
N GLN A 97 -17.96 78.33 -22.05
CA GLN A 97 -19.20 78.88 -22.62
C GLN A 97 -19.72 80.08 -21.81
N LYS A 98 -19.69 80.00 -20.48
CA LYS A 98 -20.05 81.13 -19.60
C LYS A 98 -19.13 82.32 -19.80
N ALA A 99 -17.82 82.09 -19.88
CA ALA A 99 -16.85 83.17 -20.05
C ALA A 99 -16.92 83.83 -21.44
N ASP A 100 -17.17 83.05 -22.49
CA ASP A 100 -17.28 83.53 -23.87
C ASP A 100 -18.56 84.37 -24.09
N ALA A 101 -19.62 84.08 -23.31
CA ALA A 101 -20.88 84.83 -23.34
C ALA A 101 -20.91 86.09 -22.45
N ASP A 102 -19.92 86.29 -21.58
CA ASP A 102 -19.88 87.41 -20.64
C ASP A 102 -19.18 88.63 -21.26
N LEU A 103 -19.97 89.67 -21.55
CA LEU A 103 -19.51 90.93 -22.15
C LEU A 103 -18.60 91.76 -21.21
N HIS A 104 -18.53 91.42 -19.92
CA HIS A 104 -17.72 92.12 -18.93
C HIS A 104 -16.35 91.45 -18.68
N LEU A 105 -16.10 90.26 -19.24
CA LEU A 105 -14.85 89.53 -19.11
C LEU A 105 -13.80 90.01 -20.12
N SER A 106 -12.52 90.05 -19.73
CA SER A 106 -11.45 90.44 -20.67
C SER A 106 -11.16 89.33 -21.69
N ARG A 107 -10.67 89.72 -22.86
CA ARG A 107 -10.22 88.76 -23.89
C ARG A 107 -9.16 87.77 -23.37
N ALA A 108 -8.28 88.22 -22.47
CA ALA A 108 -7.26 87.38 -21.87
C ALA A 108 -7.85 86.29 -20.97
N GLU A 109 -8.92 86.61 -20.23
CA GLU A 109 -9.60 85.65 -19.36
C GLU A 109 -10.42 84.63 -20.15
N VAL A 110 -11.07 85.04 -21.24
CA VAL A 110 -11.74 84.11 -22.18
C VAL A 110 -10.72 83.15 -22.79
N GLU A 111 -9.57 83.66 -23.25
CA GLU A 111 -8.53 82.81 -23.85
C GLU A 111 -7.90 81.85 -22.84
N LYS A 112 -7.77 82.25 -21.58
CA LYS A 112 -7.37 81.35 -20.48
C LYS A 112 -8.36 80.19 -20.31
N GLN A 113 -9.67 80.43 -20.40
CA GLN A 113 -10.66 79.35 -20.33
C GLN A 113 -10.62 78.47 -21.59
N ARG A 114 -10.37 79.05 -22.77
CA ARG A 114 -10.18 78.29 -24.02
C ARG A 114 -9.00 77.32 -23.91
N ALA A 115 -7.85 77.79 -23.42
CA ALA A 115 -6.67 76.96 -23.20
C ALA A 115 -6.95 75.82 -22.20
N ASN A 116 -7.67 76.11 -21.11
CA ASN A 116 -8.09 75.10 -20.13
C ASN A 116 -9.01 74.03 -20.75
N LEU A 117 -10.02 74.43 -21.52
CA LEU A 117 -10.89 73.52 -22.25
C LEU A 117 -10.09 72.61 -23.20
N SER A 118 -9.19 73.19 -23.99
CA SER A 118 -8.32 72.43 -24.90
C SER A 118 -7.50 71.38 -24.14
N TYR A 119 -6.88 71.76 -23.03
CA TYR A 119 -6.11 70.85 -22.19
C TYR A 119 -6.98 69.72 -21.61
N LYS A 120 -8.15 70.05 -21.05
CA LYS A 120 -9.06 69.04 -20.49
C LYS A 120 -9.62 68.09 -21.55
N THR A 121 -9.83 68.58 -22.77
CA THR A 121 -10.24 67.76 -23.93
C THR A 121 -9.18 66.71 -24.24
N GLN A 122 -7.91 67.13 -24.37
CA GLN A 122 -6.79 66.20 -24.62
C GLN A 122 -6.64 65.13 -23.52
N VAL A 123 -6.79 65.52 -22.25
CA VAL A 123 -6.75 64.57 -21.12
C VAL A 123 -7.91 63.58 -21.18
N CYS A 124 -9.12 64.04 -21.51
CA CYS A 124 -10.29 63.19 -21.68
C CYS A 124 -10.10 62.18 -22.82
N ASP A 125 -9.62 62.63 -23.98
CA ASP A 125 -9.37 61.76 -25.14
C ASP A 125 -8.31 60.70 -24.84
N THR A 126 -7.23 61.08 -24.13
CA THR A 126 -6.20 60.13 -23.68
C THR A 126 -6.79 59.06 -22.76
N ALA A 127 -7.60 59.46 -21.77
CA ALA A 127 -8.23 58.53 -20.85
C ALA A 127 -9.27 57.62 -21.54
N LYS A 128 -9.98 58.15 -22.54
CA LYS A 128 -10.92 57.39 -23.39
C LYS A 128 -10.20 56.29 -24.17
N ASN A 129 -9.08 56.63 -24.80
CA ASN A 129 -8.27 55.67 -25.56
C ASN A 129 -7.70 54.58 -24.67
N GLU A 130 -7.18 54.93 -23.49
CA GLU A 130 -6.69 53.95 -22.51
C GLU A 130 -7.81 53.00 -22.05
N TYR A 131 -8.99 53.54 -21.72
CA TYR A 131 -10.15 52.72 -21.37
C TYR A 131 -10.55 51.76 -22.50
N ALA A 132 -10.62 52.26 -23.74
CA ALA A 132 -10.94 51.44 -24.91
C ALA A 132 -9.93 50.30 -25.12
N MET A 133 -8.63 50.59 -24.97
CA MET A 133 -7.56 49.60 -25.05
C MET A 133 -7.67 48.53 -23.96
N GLN A 134 -7.86 48.94 -22.70
CA GLN A 134 -8.03 47.99 -21.60
C GLN A 134 -9.29 47.13 -21.78
N LEU A 135 -10.38 47.70 -22.29
CA LEU A 135 -11.62 46.97 -22.57
C LEU A 135 -11.41 45.88 -23.61
N GLN A 136 -10.74 46.20 -24.72
CA GLN A 136 -10.43 45.23 -25.77
C GLN A 136 -9.57 44.08 -25.20
N ARG A 137 -8.49 44.42 -24.47
CA ARG A 137 -7.58 43.44 -23.88
C ARG A 137 -8.26 42.54 -22.85
N THR A 138 -9.09 43.11 -21.98
CA THR A 138 -9.85 42.34 -20.99
C THR A 138 -10.83 41.39 -21.65
N ASN A 139 -11.58 41.85 -22.67
CA ASN A 139 -12.52 41.01 -23.40
C ASN A 139 -11.82 39.85 -24.13
N GLU A 140 -10.65 40.09 -24.70
CA GLU A 140 -9.86 39.04 -25.34
C GLU A 140 -9.36 38.00 -24.34
N LEU A 141 -8.77 38.44 -23.23
CA LEU A 141 -8.31 37.54 -22.17
C LEU A 141 -9.47 36.76 -21.55
N GLN A 142 -10.63 37.39 -21.35
CA GLN A 142 -11.83 36.73 -20.85
C GLN A 142 -12.31 35.63 -21.81
N ARG A 143 -12.36 35.90 -23.12
CA ARG A 143 -12.67 34.88 -24.12
C ARG A 143 -11.67 33.74 -24.07
N GLN A 144 -10.37 34.02 -24.03
CA GLN A 144 -9.34 32.99 -23.96
C GLN A 144 -9.50 32.14 -22.69
N HIS A 145 -9.70 32.77 -21.54
CA HIS A 145 -9.88 32.11 -20.25
C HIS A 145 -11.04 31.11 -20.28
N PHE A 146 -12.23 31.55 -20.70
CA PHE A 146 -13.43 30.70 -20.64
C PHE A 146 -13.61 29.75 -21.83
N ARG A 147 -13.09 30.09 -23.02
CA ARG A 147 -13.24 29.23 -24.22
C ARG A 147 -12.14 28.20 -24.38
N SER A 148 -10.97 28.42 -23.79
CA SER A 148 -9.80 27.54 -24.00
C SER A 148 -9.01 27.24 -22.73
N GLY A 149 -8.62 28.26 -21.95
CA GLY A 149 -7.73 28.08 -20.81
C GLY A 149 -8.32 27.19 -19.72
N LEU A 150 -9.48 27.56 -19.18
CA LEU A 150 -10.13 26.79 -18.12
C LEU A 150 -10.67 25.43 -18.60
N PRO A 151 -11.31 25.32 -19.80
CA PRO A 151 -11.66 24.02 -20.36
C PRO A 151 -10.48 23.06 -20.49
N GLU A 152 -9.31 23.55 -20.90
CA GLU A 152 -8.10 22.72 -21.00
C GLU A 152 -7.63 22.21 -19.63
N VAL A 153 -7.62 23.06 -18.60
CA VAL A 153 -7.32 22.63 -17.22
C VAL A 153 -8.29 21.55 -16.75
N PHE A 154 -9.60 21.70 -17.03
CA PHE A 154 -10.58 20.69 -16.66
C PHE A 154 -10.43 19.39 -17.45
N ARG A 155 -10.11 19.46 -18.74
CA ARG A 155 -9.82 18.28 -19.56
C ARG A 155 -8.64 17.50 -18.99
N GLN A 156 -7.55 18.17 -18.63
CA GLN A 156 -6.37 17.55 -18.03
C GLN A 156 -6.69 16.91 -16.66
N LEU A 157 -7.49 17.59 -15.83
CA LEU A 157 -7.96 17.03 -14.55
C LEU A 157 -8.86 15.80 -14.74
N GLN A 158 -9.71 15.81 -15.77
CA GLN A 158 -10.56 14.67 -16.12
C GLN A 158 -9.70 13.48 -16.58
N GLU A 159 -8.73 13.69 -17.47
CA GLU A 159 -7.82 12.65 -17.94
C GLU A 159 -6.99 12.03 -16.81
N LEU A 160 -6.57 12.85 -15.84
CA LEU A 160 -5.93 12.36 -14.62
C LEU A 160 -6.86 11.45 -13.80
N ASP A 161 -8.13 11.81 -13.66
CA ASP A 161 -9.10 11.00 -12.92
C ASP A 161 -9.42 9.69 -13.64
N GLU A 162 -9.59 9.74 -14.96
CA GLU A 162 -9.77 8.56 -15.80
C GLU A 162 -8.56 7.62 -15.72
N LYS A 163 -7.33 8.17 -15.75
CA LYS A 163 -6.09 7.41 -15.52
C LYS A 163 -6.11 6.75 -14.15
N ARG A 164 -6.50 7.45 -13.08
CA ARG A 164 -6.61 6.89 -11.73
C ARG A 164 -7.57 5.71 -11.70
N ILE A 165 -8.78 5.90 -12.21
CA ILE A 165 -9.86 4.89 -12.20
C ILE A 165 -9.42 3.64 -12.98
N LYS A 166 -8.84 3.83 -14.18
CA LYS A 166 -8.36 2.73 -15.01
C LYS A 166 -7.27 1.92 -14.31
N ASN A 167 -6.31 2.57 -13.67
CA ASN A 167 -5.22 1.87 -13.00
C ASN A 167 -5.69 1.15 -11.73
N ILE A 168 -6.60 1.73 -10.94
CA ILE A 168 -7.20 1.04 -9.78
C ILE A 168 -7.87 -0.26 -10.23
N LYS A 169 -8.66 -0.22 -11.31
CA LYS A 169 -9.28 -1.41 -11.90
C LYS A 169 -8.22 -2.46 -12.28
N ASN A 170 -7.12 -2.04 -12.89
CA ASN A 170 -6.05 -2.93 -13.30
C ASN A 170 -5.33 -3.57 -12.11
N PHE A 171 -5.06 -2.80 -11.04
CA PHE A 171 -4.46 -3.31 -9.81
C PHE A 171 -5.34 -4.37 -9.14
N ILE A 172 -6.64 -4.15 -9.05
CA ILE A 172 -7.58 -5.14 -8.50
C ILE A 172 -7.50 -6.46 -9.29
N ARG A 173 -7.51 -6.38 -10.63
CA ARG A 173 -7.38 -7.57 -11.48
C ARG A 173 -6.03 -8.26 -11.29
N SER A 174 -4.95 -7.49 -11.33
CA SER A 174 -3.59 -8.00 -11.15
C SER A 174 -3.41 -8.71 -9.80
N SER A 175 -3.99 -8.19 -8.72
CA SER A 175 -3.95 -8.85 -7.41
C SER A 175 -4.60 -10.23 -7.44
N VAL A 176 -5.76 -10.36 -8.09
CA VAL A 176 -6.45 -11.65 -8.23
C VAL A 176 -5.67 -12.61 -9.13
N ASP A 177 -5.07 -12.11 -10.21
CA ASP A 177 -4.28 -12.96 -11.12
C ASP A 177 -3.02 -13.49 -10.41
N ILE A 178 -2.35 -12.67 -9.60
CA ILE A 178 -1.19 -13.09 -8.78
C ILE A 178 -1.57 -14.24 -7.83
N GLU A 179 -2.69 -14.11 -7.11
CA GLU A 179 -3.19 -15.15 -6.20
C GLU A 179 -3.52 -16.44 -6.96
N ARG A 180 -4.18 -16.34 -8.12
CA ARG A 180 -4.58 -17.51 -8.92
C ARG A 180 -3.41 -18.26 -9.53
N ASN A 181 -2.31 -17.56 -9.85
CA ASN A 181 -1.17 -18.16 -10.53
C ASN A 181 -0.47 -19.24 -9.70
N VAL A 182 -0.57 -19.20 -8.37
CA VAL A 182 0.05 -20.22 -7.50
C VAL A 182 -0.84 -21.45 -7.27
N PHE A 183 -2.12 -21.39 -7.65
CA PHE A 183 -3.07 -22.49 -7.41
C PHE A 183 -2.61 -23.85 -7.96
N PRO A 184 -2.02 -23.97 -9.17
CA PRO A 184 -1.55 -25.26 -9.66
C PRO A 184 -0.51 -25.90 -8.75
N ILE A 185 0.41 -25.10 -8.19
CA ILE A 185 1.47 -25.60 -7.31
C ILE A 185 0.88 -25.92 -5.93
N ILE A 186 0.02 -25.06 -5.39
CA ILE A 186 -0.71 -25.33 -4.13
C ILE A 186 -1.47 -26.65 -4.23
N ASN A 187 -2.25 -26.86 -5.29
CA ASN A 187 -3.00 -28.11 -5.49
C ASN A 187 -2.07 -29.32 -5.59
N LYS A 188 -0.93 -29.20 -6.28
CA LYS A 188 0.08 -30.26 -6.34
C LYS A 188 0.63 -30.59 -4.95
N CYS A 189 0.90 -29.60 -4.10
CA CYS A 189 1.36 -29.84 -2.74
C CYS A 189 0.29 -30.51 -1.89
N LEU A 190 -0.96 -30.10 -2.01
CA LEU A 190 -2.09 -30.75 -1.33
C LEU A 190 -2.25 -32.22 -1.77
N ASP A 191 -2.13 -32.50 -3.07
CA ASP A 191 -2.13 -33.87 -3.60
C ASP A 191 -0.94 -34.69 -3.07
N GLY A 192 0.24 -34.06 -2.94
CA GLY A 192 1.44 -34.66 -2.35
C GLY A 192 1.24 -35.04 -0.88
N ILE A 193 0.57 -34.19 -0.10
CA ILE A 193 0.21 -34.46 1.29
C ILE A 193 -0.75 -35.64 1.41
N LEU A 194 -1.79 -35.71 0.57
CA LEU A 194 -2.71 -36.85 0.56
C LEU A 194 -1.98 -38.15 0.22
N LYS A 195 -1.14 -38.14 -0.83
CA LYS A 195 -0.31 -39.30 -1.17
C LYS A 195 0.63 -39.71 -0.05
N ALA A 196 1.19 -38.75 0.70
CA ALA A 196 2.04 -39.04 1.85
C ALA A 196 1.25 -39.75 2.98
N ALA A 197 -0.03 -39.41 3.17
CA ALA A 197 -0.87 -40.14 4.11
C ALA A 197 -1.15 -41.57 3.62
N ASP A 198 -1.40 -41.75 2.32
CA ASP A 198 -1.74 -43.05 1.72
C ASP A 198 -0.59 -44.07 1.76
N ILE A 199 0.68 -43.64 1.90
CA ILE A 199 1.82 -44.57 2.03
C ILE A 199 1.98 -45.16 3.43
N ILE A 200 1.23 -44.67 4.43
CA ILE A 200 1.33 -45.18 5.79
C ILE A 200 0.73 -46.59 5.85
N ASN A 201 1.49 -47.52 6.41
CA ASN A 201 1.08 -48.92 6.53
C ASN A 201 1.40 -49.43 7.94
N GLU A 202 0.36 -49.63 8.75
CA GLU A 202 0.51 -50.04 10.14
C GLU A 202 1.06 -51.47 10.25
N LYS A 203 0.73 -52.34 9.30
CA LYS A 203 1.22 -53.73 9.29
C LYS A 203 2.72 -53.79 8.98
N GLU A 204 3.18 -53.03 7.99
CA GLU A 204 4.61 -52.92 7.68
C GLU A 204 5.39 -52.33 8.87
N ASP A 205 4.89 -51.23 9.44
CA ASP A 205 5.53 -50.56 10.58
C ASP A 205 5.60 -51.49 11.81
N THR A 206 4.53 -52.24 12.12
CA THR A 206 4.53 -53.16 13.27
C THR A 206 5.41 -54.39 13.06
N ILE A 207 5.55 -54.90 11.84
CA ILE A 207 6.55 -55.94 11.52
C ILE A 207 7.96 -55.42 11.79
N LEU A 208 8.28 -54.19 11.38
CA LEU A 208 9.60 -53.58 11.68
C LEU A 208 9.86 -53.47 13.19
N VAL A 209 8.82 -53.22 14.00
CA VAL A 209 8.93 -53.28 15.47
C VAL A 209 9.29 -54.69 15.93
N ILE A 210 8.53 -55.71 15.49
CA ILE A 210 8.80 -57.11 15.87
C ILE A 210 10.23 -57.50 15.46
N GLU A 211 10.65 -57.22 14.24
CA GLU A 211 12.00 -57.55 13.76
C GLU A 211 13.11 -56.86 14.57
N LYS A 212 12.85 -55.65 15.05
CA LYS A 212 13.80 -54.88 15.84
C LYS A 212 13.90 -55.36 17.29
N TYR A 213 12.79 -55.82 17.87
CA TYR A 213 12.71 -56.17 19.29
C TYR A 213 12.58 -57.67 19.56
N LYS A 214 12.43 -58.52 18.54
CA LYS A 214 12.45 -59.98 18.71
C LYS A 214 13.71 -60.38 19.45
N SER A 215 13.54 -61.09 20.55
CA SER A 215 14.62 -61.45 21.46
C SER A 215 15.37 -62.72 21.02
N GLY A 216 14.75 -63.52 20.14
CA GLY A 216 15.23 -64.85 19.78
C GLY A 216 15.03 -65.90 20.87
N PHE A 217 14.49 -65.53 22.04
CA PHE A 217 14.16 -66.49 23.08
C PHE A 217 12.95 -67.32 22.67
N VAL A 218 13.07 -68.63 22.88
CA VAL A 218 11.95 -69.57 22.79
C VAL A 218 11.25 -69.57 24.15
N PRO A 219 9.91 -69.64 24.21
CA PRO A 219 9.21 -69.85 25.46
C PRO A 219 9.82 -71.04 26.23
N PRO A 220 10.08 -70.92 27.55
CA PRO A 220 10.68 -72.01 28.30
C PRO A 220 9.78 -73.24 28.27
N GLU A 221 10.39 -74.42 28.11
CA GLU A 221 9.68 -75.71 28.22
C GLU A 221 9.30 -75.99 29.68
N ASP A 222 8.38 -76.94 29.86
CA ASP A 222 7.97 -77.37 31.19
C ASP A 222 9.18 -77.86 31.99
N ILE A 223 9.25 -77.43 33.26
CA ILE A 223 10.34 -77.83 34.16
C ILE A 223 10.22 -79.34 34.40
N PRO A 224 11.23 -80.16 34.04
CA PRO A 224 11.14 -81.61 34.16
C PRO A 224 11.11 -82.04 35.64
N PHE A 225 10.39 -83.13 35.93
CA PHE A 225 10.37 -83.74 37.26
C PHE A 225 11.74 -84.38 37.58
N GLU A 226 12.33 -83.99 38.71
CA GLU A 226 13.58 -84.56 39.21
C GLU A 226 13.27 -85.78 40.12
N ASP A 227 13.45 -86.99 39.57
CA ASP A 227 13.23 -88.24 40.31
C ASP A 227 14.44 -88.60 41.18
N LEU A 228 14.35 -88.25 42.48
CA LEU A 228 15.39 -88.50 43.49
C LEU A 228 15.54 -89.98 43.90
N SER A 229 14.68 -90.89 43.40
CA SER A 229 14.73 -92.32 43.75
C SER A 229 15.86 -93.09 43.05
N LYS A 230 16.54 -92.47 42.07
CA LYS A 230 17.74 -93.02 41.40
C LYS A 230 19.00 -92.33 41.93
N GLY A 231 19.64 -92.93 42.93
CA GLY A 231 20.83 -92.36 43.57
C GLY A 231 22.06 -92.27 42.66
N GLY A 232 22.57 -91.04 42.46
CA GLY A 232 24.01 -90.76 42.45
C GLY A 232 24.69 -90.41 41.12
N SER A 233 25.07 -89.12 41.02
CA SER A 233 26.23 -88.54 40.32
C SER A 233 26.31 -88.58 38.79
N ASP A 234 25.94 -87.47 38.15
CA ASP A 234 26.97 -86.63 37.50
C ASP A 234 26.62 -85.14 37.64
N SER A 235 27.66 -84.35 37.88
CA SER A 235 27.59 -82.93 38.17
C SER A 235 27.15 -82.15 36.94
N GLY A 236 25.99 -81.49 37.00
CA GLY A 236 25.64 -80.63 35.88
C GLY A 236 24.33 -79.87 35.93
N SER A 237 23.69 -79.59 37.07
CA SER A 237 22.48 -78.75 37.06
C SER A 237 22.11 -78.06 38.39
N ALA A 238 23.08 -77.67 39.23
CA ALA A 238 22.80 -76.82 40.40
C ALA A 238 22.57 -75.33 40.06
N ASN A 239 22.29 -74.97 38.80
CA ASN A 239 22.18 -73.56 38.36
C ASN A 239 20.87 -73.15 37.67
N ASN A 240 19.86 -74.04 37.53
CA ASN A 240 18.75 -73.76 36.60
C ASN A 240 17.37 -73.42 37.19
N ILE A 241 17.22 -73.27 38.52
CA ILE A 241 15.94 -72.76 39.09
C ILE A 241 16.01 -71.26 39.42
N ASN A 242 17.21 -70.71 39.66
CA ASN A 242 17.38 -69.28 39.94
C ASN A 242 17.72 -68.43 38.72
N ASN A 243 17.79 -69.03 37.52
CA ASN A 243 18.10 -68.32 36.30
C ASN A 243 16.92 -68.35 35.32
N ILE A 244 15.70 -68.15 35.83
CA ILE A 244 14.73 -67.38 35.05
C ILE A 244 15.39 -66.00 34.94
N GLN A 245 16.19 -65.80 33.89
CA GLN A 245 16.54 -64.47 33.45
C GLN A 245 15.21 -63.83 33.03
N ILE A 246 14.51 -63.23 34.01
CA ILE A 246 13.58 -62.13 33.79
C ILE A 246 14.45 -60.93 33.36
N SER A 247 15.19 -61.10 32.27
CA SER A 247 15.99 -60.06 31.64
C SER A 247 15.46 -59.83 30.23
N GLY A 248 14.14 -59.75 30.11
CA GLY A 248 13.53 -58.82 29.18
C GLY A 248 13.64 -57.40 29.75
N LYS A 249 14.84 -56.88 30.03
CA LYS A 249 14.98 -55.42 30.13
C LYS A 249 14.70 -54.89 28.73
N LEU A 250 13.43 -54.54 28.47
CA LEU A 250 13.06 -53.70 27.35
C LEU A 250 14.00 -52.50 27.44
N LYS A 251 14.90 -52.32 26.46
CA LYS A 251 15.73 -51.11 26.41
C LYS A 251 14.76 -49.94 26.32
N GLU A 252 14.57 -49.26 27.43
CA GLU A 252 13.67 -48.13 27.61
C GLU A 252 14.23 -46.94 26.82
N GLY A 253 13.98 -46.94 25.52
CA GLY A 253 14.19 -45.80 24.65
C GLY A 253 12.97 -44.91 24.73
N GLY A 254 12.91 -44.04 25.73
CA GLY A 254 11.85 -43.07 25.89
C GLY A 254 11.78 -42.14 24.66
N TYR A 255 10.68 -42.21 23.92
CA TYR A 255 10.35 -41.25 22.87
C TYR A 255 8.91 -40.76 23.07
N THR A 256 8.69 -40.03 24.15
CA THR A 256 7.68 -38.97 24.18
C THR A 256 8.41 -37.65 24.20
N VAL A 257 8.43 -36.95 23.07
CA VAL A 257 8.71 -35.51 23.08
C VAL A 257 7.54 -34.86 23.82
N LYS A 258 7.70 -34.64 25.13
CA LYS A 258 6.80 -33.76 25.89
C LYS A 258 7.06 -32.32 25.44
N GLY A 259 6.39 -31.92 24.37
CA GLY A 259 6.25 -30.53 23.97
C GLY A 259 4.84 -30.05 24.27
N THR A 260 4.56 -29.63 25.52
CA THR A 260 3.42 -28.76 25.80
C THR A 260 3.73 -27.84 26.97
N ILE A 261 4.03 -26.59 26.62
CA ILE A 261 3.73 -25.32 27.28
C ILE A 261 3.14 -25.42 28.71
N THR A 262 3.89 -24.96 29.71
CA THR A 262 3.33 -24.39 30.95
C THR A 262 4.19 -23.23 31.42
N GLY A 263 3.61 -22.03 31.45
CA GLY A 263 4.27 -20.81 31.90
C GLY A 263 4.42 -20.73 33.42
N LYS A 264 5.49 -20.06 33.85
CA LYS A 264 5.54 -19.00 34.88
C LYS A 264 6.99 -18.82 35.35
N ALA A 265 7.60 -17.70 34.94
CA ALA A 265 8.51 -16.88 35.76
C ALA A 265 9.10 -15.76 34.88
N MET A 266 8.33 -14.70 34.61
CA MET A 266 8.93 -13.43 34.18
C MET A 266 9.59 -12.78 35.40
N LYS A 267 10.92 -12.77 35.42
CA LYS A 267 11.69 -11.89 36.31
C LYS A 267 11.79 -10.51 35.67
N LYS A 268 11.28 -9.52 36.42
CA LYS A 268 11.38 -8.08 36.19
C LYS A 268 12.76 -7.66 35.70
N ARG A 269 12.80 -6.96 34.56
CA ARG A 269 13.80 -5.92 34.30
C ARG A 269 13.06 -4.60 34.09
N ALA A 270 13.44 -3.62 34.88
CA ALA A 270 12.90 -2.28 34.89
C ALA A 270 13.50 -1.43 33.78
N GLY A 271 12.69 -0.49 33.27
CA GLY A 271 13.15 0.81 32.78
C GLY A 271 13.48 0.88 31.30
N ILE A 272 12.54 1.41 30.52
CA ILE A 272 12.65 2.62 29.67
C ILE A 272 11.41 2.61 28.77
N PHE A 273 10.56 3.63 28.90
CA PHE A 273 9.73 4.29 27.88
C PHE A 273 8.52 4.97 28.55
N HIS A 274 8.71 6.23 28.92
CA HIS A 274 7.64 7.21 29.04
C HIS A 274 7.56 7.96 27.70
N ILE A 275 6.69 7.53 26.80
CA ILE A 275 6.21 8.37 25.69
C ILE A 275 4.73 8.02 25.51
N PHE A 276 3.87 8.92 25.97
CA PHE A 276 2.56 9.32 25.43
C PHE A 276 1.78 9.98 26.58
N GLY A 277 2.04 11.29 26.74
CA GLY A 277 1.17 12.18 27.47
C GLY A 277 -0.08 12.46 26.63
N SER A 278 -1.24 12.27 27.24
CA SER A 278 -2.52 12.75 26.73
C SER A 278 -2.92 13.99 27.55
N ARG A 279 -2.88 15.16 26.90
CA ARG A 279 -3.72 16.33 27.21
C ARG A 279 -3.46 17.42 26.14
N GLY A 280 -4.54 17.89 25.52
CA GLY A 280 -4.58 18.92 24.50
C GLY A 280 -5.73 18.67 23.56
#